data_AF-A0A920CJT5-F1
#
_entry.id   AF-A0A920CJT5-F1
#
_cell.length_a   1.000
_cell.length_b   1.000
_cell.length_c   1.000
_cell.angle_alpha   90.00
_cell.angle_beta   90.00
_cell.angle_gamma   90.00
#
_symmetry.space_group_name_H-M   'P 1'
#
loop_
_entity.id
_entity.type
_entity.pdbx_description
1 polymer ?
#
loop_
_entity_poly.entity_id
_entity_poly.type
_entity_poly.pdbx_seq_one_letter_code
_entity_poly.pdbx_strand_id
1 'polypeptide(L)'
;MTVAITLSENKSATQIRIMREDEAKTVQQLGRRAFSSLESLFISLPKEAIVAIEGEKIVGAVILKLLKGEQGVLIGDFSAGFVDPACRGRGIASQLYKAATKRFWELGCTFITAQVKDENAGSWRALEKSGFARVTYMELRRLLGIRGLVSVLKSTPTAFAYGMDLYLAARTVPVKKRVDSSLLQIATYILLNLIMVCTALLLNRQLHLGWFLLAYGALLIGELLFTRIGLISEHRWNFRLTNCGFIIPLLVPLLDGVFPMLGNWIPEKYENTSRFRWIVGGGAVMGWIYLLLTVALSKWVWTDLEFASYLYRLGSILLIYKLLPVYPFEGFGSLRVYRMNKFIYSAMAAISLVVLFLL
;
A
#
# COMPACT_ATOMS: atom_id res chain seq x y z
N MET A 1 37.69 29.53 -38.07
CA MET A 1 37.62 28.79 -36.78
C MET A 1 36.22 28.19 -36.69
N THR A 2 36.09 26.94 -37.12
CA THR A 2 34.81 26.24 -37.20
C THR A 2 34.67 25.38 -35.96
N VAL A 3 33.76 25.77 -35.06
CA VAL A 3 33.47 25.03 -33.83
C VAL A 3 32.72 23.76 -34.21
N ALA A 4 33.37 22.61 -34.03
CA ALA A 4 32.74 21.31 -34.12
C ALA A 4 31.73 21.17 -32.98
N ILE A 5 30.44 21.07 -33.34
CA ILE A 5 29.39 20.68 -32.42
C ILE A 5 29.51 19.16 -32.26
N THR A 6 30.13 18.72 -31.17
CA THR A 6 30.03 17.35 -30.69
C THR A 6 28.57 17.06 -30.37
N LEU A 7 27.93 16.28 -31.25
CA LEU A 7 26.64 15.64 -31.03
C LEU A 7 26.71 14.83 -29.72
N SER A 8 25.82 15.14 -28.78
CA SER A 8 25.72 14.39 -27.53
C SER A 8 25.21 12.97 -27.78
N GLU A 9 26.10 12.04 -27.45
CA GLU A 9 25.92 10.65 -27.03
C GLU A 9 24.48 10.08 -27.01
N ASN A 10 24.21 9.28 -28.04
CA ASN A 10 23.53 7.98 -28.02
C ASN A 10 22.69 7.63 -26.76
N LYS A 11 21.39 7.99 -26.78
CA LYS A 11 20.40 7.33 -25.91
C LYS A 11 20.29 5.86 -26.33
N SER A 12 20.93 4.95 -25.61
CA SER A 12 20.76 3.51 -25.83
C SER A 12 19.26 3.16 -25.79
N ALA A 13 18.73 2.65 -26.90
CA ALA A 13 17.31 2.31 -26.99
C ALA A 13 16.96 1.23 -25.94
N THR A 14 15.93 1.47 -25.13
CA THR A 14 15.47 0.48 -24.15
C THR A 14 14.81 -0.69 -24.90
N GLN A 15 15.36 -1.89 -24.77
CA GLN A 15 14.78 -3.11 -25.33
C GLN A 15 13.90 -3.81 -24.28
N ILE A 16 12.68 -4.21 -24.67
CA ILE A 16 11.76 -4.99 -23.82
C ILE A 16 11.66 -6.41 -24.36
N ARG A 17 11.93 -7.42 -23.53
CA ARG A 17 11.82 -8.83 -23.93
C ARG A 17 11.52 -9.77 -22.75
N ILE A 18 11.24 -11.02 -23.06
CA ILE A 18 11.17 -12.10 -22.06
C ILE A 18 12.58 -12.32 -21.46
N MET A 19 12.62 -12.57 -20.16
CA MET A 19 13.81 -12.93 -19.40
C MET A 19 14.35 -14.29 -19.86
N ARG A 20 15.67 -14.42 -19.98
CA ARG A 20 16.35 -15.70 -20.20
C ARG A 20 16.50 -16.44 -18.86
N GLU A 21 16.61 -17.76 -18.88
CA GLU A 21 16.65 -18.56 -17.65
C GLU A 21 17.84 -18.21 -16.74
N ASP A 22 19.00 -17.90 -17.35
CA ASP A 22 20.24 -17.50 -16.65
C ASP A 22 20.15 -16.11 -16.00
N GLU A 23 19.18 -15.28 -16.40
CA GLU A 23 18.99 -13.92 -15.89
C GLU A 23 18.18 -13.84 -14.59
N ALA A 24 17.58 -14.95 -14.14
CA ALA A 24 16.65 -14.97 -13.01
C ALA A 24 17.26 -14.39 -11.71
N LYS A 25 18.52 -14.73 -11.42
CA LYS A 25 19.23 -14.21 -10.24
C LYS A 25 19.50 -12.70 -10.37
N THR A 26 19.88 -12.24 -11.56
CA THR A 26 20.11 -10.81 -11.84
C THR A 26 18.83 -10.00 -11.65
N VAL A 27 17.70 -10.51 -12.15
CA VAL A 27 16.38 -9.90 -11.96
C VAL A 27 16.00 -9.85 -10.48
N GLN A 28 16.20 -10.94 -9.73
CA GLN A 28 15.92 -10.98 -8.29
C GLN A 28 16.76 -9.94 -7.52
N GLN A 29 18.06 -9.86 -7.81
CA GLN A 29 18.97 -8.90 -7.16
C GLN A 29 18.57 -7.44 -7.47
N LEU A 30 18.23 -7.15 -8.72
CA LEU A 30 17.72 -5.83 -9.11
C LEU A 30 16.42 -5.50 -8.35
N GLY A 31 15.50 -6.46 -8.23
CA GLY A 31 14.26 -6.30 -7.47
C GLY A 31 14.53 -6.00 -6.01
N ARG A 32 15.38 -6.78 -5.35
CA ARG A 32 15.77 -6.55 -3.94
C ARG A 32 16.38 -5.18 -3.70
N ARG A 33 17.14 -4.64 -4.66
CA ARG A 33 17.69 -3.28 -4.59
C ARG A 33 16.63 -2.20 -4.84
N ALA A 34 15.63 -2.49 -5.65
CA ALA A 34 14.61 -1.52 -6.04
C ALA A 34 13.51 -1.32 -4.97
N PHE A 35 13.24 -2.34 -4.16
CA PHE A 35 12.28 -2.31 -3.05
C PHE A 35 12.95 -1.93 -1.72
N SER A 36 12.21 -1.22 -0.86
CA SER A 36 12.70 -0.76 0.44
C SER A 36 12.67 -1.86 1.50
N SER A 37 13.72 -1.92 2.31
CA SER A 37 13.75 -2.64 3.60
C SER A 37 13.18 -4.07 3.54
N LEU A 38 12.19 -4.39 4.38
CA LEU A 38 11.59 -5.73 4.49
C LEU A 38 10.87 -6.20 3.22
N GLU A 39 10.49 -5.29 2.32
CA GLU A 39 9.80 -5.67 1.09
C GLU A 39 10.69 -6.41 0.11
N SER A 40 11.99 -6.12 0.17
CA SER A 40 13.00 -6.84 -0.62
C SER A 40 12.98 -8.35 -0.35
N LEU A 41 12.59 -8.77 0.86
CA LEU A 41 12.49 -10.18 1.25
C LEU A 41 11.38 -10.92 0.51
N PHE A 42 10.34 -10.21 0.03
CA PHE A 42 9.24 -10.80 -0.72
C PHE A 42 9.54 -10.98 -2.21
N ILE A 43 10.72 -10.54 -2.68
CA ILE A 43 11.14 -10.73 -4.08
C ILE A 43 11.62 -12.17 -4.30
N SER A 44 10.71 -12.99 -4.83
CA SER A 44 10.97 -14.36 -5.22
C SER A 44 11.92 -14.46 -6.43
N LEU A 45 12.56 -15.62 -6.60
CA LEU A 45 13.32 -15.93 -7.80
C LEU A 45 12.32 -16.11 -8.97
N PRO A 46 12.38 -15.28 -10.02
CA PRO A 46 11.41 -15.32 -11.10
C PRO A 46 11.56 -16.61 -11.93
N LYS A 47 10.43 -17.26 -12.21
CA LYS A 47 10.36 -18.31 -13.24
C LYS A 47 10.18 -17.72 -14.63
N GLU A 48 9.40 -16.65 -14.73
CA GLU A 48 9.18 -15.90 -15.96
C GLU A 48 9.12 -14.41 -15.59
N ALA A 49 9.70 -13.57 -16.43
CA ALA A 49 9.64 -12.13 -16.29
C ALA A 49 9.73 -11.46 -17.66
N ILE A 50 9.20 -10.24 -17.76
CA ILE A 50 9.55 -9.31 -18.84
C ILE A 50 10.63 -8.37 -18.30
N VAL A 51 11.72 -8.21 -19.04
CA VAL A 51 12.87 -7.38 -18.67
C VAL A 51 13.02 -6.20 -19.63
N ALA A 52 13.54 -5.10 -19.08
CA ALA A 52 13.96 -3.92 -19.81
C ALA A 52 15.48 -3.84 -19.79
N ILE A 53 16.09 -3.64 -20.95
CA ILE A 53 17.55 -3.70 -21.14
C ILE A 53 18.01 -2.41 -21.79
N GLU A 54 19.10 -1.85 -21.26
CA GLU A 54 19.83 -0.74 -21.87
C GLU A 54 21.30 -1.15 -22.01
N GLY A 55 21.80 -1.19 -23.25
CA GLY A 55 23.07 -1.86 -23.55
C GLY A 55 23.00 -3.34 -23.21
N GLU A 56 23.85 -3.79 -22.29
CA GLU A 56 23.86 -5.17 -21.78
C GLU A 56 23.21 -5.31 -20.39
N LYS A 57 22.73 -4.21 -19.81
CA LYS A 57 22.26 -4.18 -18.42
C LYS A 57 20.74 -4.26 -18.34
N ILE A 58 20.24 -5.18 -17.51
CA ILE A 58 18.84 -5.19 -17.09
C ILE A 58 18.60 -3.99 -16.16
N VAL A 59 17.72 -3.08 -16.58
CA VAL A 59 17.37 -1.84 -15.86
C VAL A 59 15.95 -1.86 -15.29
N GLY A 60 15.18 -2.92 -15.54
CA GLY A 60 13.87 -3.11 -14.93
C GLY A 60 13.26 -4.46 -15.29
N ALA A 61 12.26 -4.89 -14.52
CA ALA A 61 11.55 -6.11 -14.79
C ALA A 61 10.12 -6.11 -14.21
N VAL A 62 9.27 -6.97 -14.78
CA VAL A 62 7.98 -7.38 -14.22
C VAL A 62 7.97 -8.90 -14.13
N ILE A 63 7.91 -9.43 -12.90
CA ILE A 63 7.84 -10.86 -12.61
C ILE A 63 6.42 -11.34 -12.87
N LEU A 64 6.28 -12.40 -13.66
CA LEU A 64 5.01 -12.98 -14.04
C LEU A 64 4.71 -14.22 -13.21
N LYS A 65 3.46 -14.35 -12.79
CA LYS A 65 2.96 -15.57 -12.17
C LYS A 65 1.65 -15.99 -12.84
N LEU A 66 1.52 -17.29 -13.08
CA LEU A 66 0.30 -17.90 -13.59
C LEU A 66 -0.39 -18.65 -12.47
N LEU A 67 -1.66 -18.37 -12.29
CA LEU A 67 -2.53 -18.98 -11.30
C LEU A 67 -3.65 -19.73 -12.03
N LYS A 68 -4.09 -20.84 -11.42
CA LYS A 68 -5.23 -21.62 -11.93
C LYS A 68 -6.50 -21.16 -11.23
N GLY A 69 -7.51 -20.79 -12.01
CA GLY A 69 -8.85 -20.45 -11.58
C GLY A 69 -9.82 -21.62 -11.71
N GLU A 70 -11.11 -21.31 -11.72
CA GLU A 70 -12.19 -22.28 -11.90
C GLU A 70 -12.27 -22.76 -13.36
N GLN A 71 -12.65 -24.02 -13.58
CA GLN A 71 -12.87 -24.60 -14.93
C GLN A 71 -11.72 -24.37 -15.93
N GLY A 72 -10.46 -24.39 -15.45
CA GLY A 72 -9.28 -24.21 -16.31
C GLY A 72 -8.97 -22.76 -16.70
N VAL A 73 -9.72 -21.78 -16.18
CA VAL A 73 -9.40 -20.36 -16.35
C VAL A 73 -7.99 -20.07 -15.86
N LEU A 74 -7.19 -19.44 -16.71
CA LEU A 74 -5.83 -19.01 -16.35
C LEU A 74 -5.85 -17.54 -15.91
N ILE A 75 -5.23 -17.25 -14.77
CA ILE A 75 -5.14 -15.91 -14.20
C ILE A 75 -3.66 -15.52 -14.18
N GLY A 76 -3.31 -14.42 -14.83
CA GLY A 76 -1.98 -13.81 -14.71
C GLY A 76 -1.90 -12.95 -13.45
N ASP A 77 -0.73 -12.85 -12.84
CA ASP A 77 -0.50 -11.95 -11.70
C ASP A 77 0.87 -11.26 -11.85
N PHE A 78 0.88 -9.94 -11.70
CA PHE A 78 2.13 -9.19 -11.59
C PHE A 78 2.70 -9.35 -10.18
N SER A 79 3.53 -10.37 -9.97
CA SER A 79 4.10 -10.67 -8.65
C SER A 79 5.00 -9.57 -8.12
N ALA A 80 5.75 -8.89 -9.00
CA ALA A 80 6.55 -7.71 -8.66
C ALA A 80 6.89 -6.93 -9.93
N GLY A 81 6.89 -5.61 -9.86
CA GLY A 81 7.33 -4.73 -10.95
C GLY A 81 8.29 -3.67 -10.42
N PHE A 82 9.45 -3.53 -11.07
CA PHE A 82 10.49 -2.61 -10.60
C PHE A 82 11.36 -2.09 -11.75
N VAL A 83 11.87 -0.88 -11.55
CA VAL A 83 12.86 -0.22 -12.41
C VAL A 83 13.99 0.26 -11.52
N ASP A 84 15.22 0.11 -12.00
CA ASP A 84 16.42 0.63 -11.36
C ASP A 84 16.19 2.09 -10.95
N PRO A 85 16.46 2.48 -9.69
CA PRO A 85 16.30 3.84 -9.22
C PRO A 85 16.90 4.90 -10.14
N ALA A 86 18.06 4.62 -10.76
CA ALA A 86 18.74 5.54 -11.68
C ALA A 86 18.02 5.71 -13.03
N CYS A 87 17.12 4.79 -13.40
CA CYS A 87 16.41 4.79 -14.69
C CYS A 87 14.92 5.15 -14.57
N ARG A 88 14.46 5.58 -13.38
CA ARG A 88 13.05 5.97 -13.15
C ARG A 88 12.68 7.26 -13.89
N GLY A 89 11.37 7.47 -14.10
CA GLY A 89 10.86 8.66 -14.80
C GLY A 89 11.01 8.63 -16.33
N ARG A 90 11.63 7.60 -16.89
CA ARG A 90 11.88 7.45 -18.34
C ARG A 90 10.81 6.63 -19.09
N GLY A 91 9.67 6.34 -18.47
CA GLY A 91 8.58 5.56 -19.08
C GLY A 91 8.81 4.04 -19.18
N ILE A 92 9.95 3.52 -18.70
CA ILE A 92 10.29 2.08 -18.75
C ILE A 92 9.22 1.19 -18.10
N ALA A 93 8.71 1.59 -16.93
CA ALA A 93 7.67 0.83 -16.23
C ALA A 93 6.41 0.64 -17.10
N SER A 94 5.97 1.68 -17.82
CA SER A 94 4.81 1.59 -18.69
C SER A 94 5.03 0.62 -19.86
N GLN A 95 6.24 0.61 -20.43
CA GLN A 95 6.60 -0.34 -21.49
C GLN A 95 6.61 -1.79 -20.97
N LEU A 96 7.19 -2.01 -19.78
CA LEU A 96 7.21 -3.30 -19.10
C LEU A 96 5.80 -3.84 -18.84
N TYR A 97 4.93 -3.04 -18.20
CA TYR A 97 3.55 -3.47 -17.91
C TYR A 97 2.75 -3.75 -19.18
N LYS A 98 2.94 -2.96 -20.25
CA LYS A 98 2.27 -3.21 -21.54
C LYS A 98 2.71 -4.54 -22.16
N ALA A 99 4.01 -4.82 -22.19
CA ALA A 99 4.55 -6.07 -22.70
C ALA A 99 4.14 -7.28 -21.83
N ALA A 100 4.19 -7.15 -20.51
CA ALA A 100 3.75 -8.18 -19.57
C ALA A 100 2.25 -8.49 -19.70
N THR A 101 1.41 -7.46 -19.86
CA THR A 101 -0.03 -7.63 -20.11
C THR A 101 -0.27 -8.40 -21.41
N LYS A 102 0.42 -8.01 -22.50
CA LYS A 102 0.35 -8.70 -23.79
C LYS A 102 0.73 -10.18 -23.66
N ARG A 103 1.83 -10.46 -22.94
CA ARG A 103 2.30 -11.82 -22.69
C ARG A 103 1.26 -12.66 -21.96
N PHE A 104 0.60 -12.15 -20.93
CA PHE A 104 -0.48 -12.88 -20.25
C PHE A 104 -1.63 -13.21 -21.19
N TRP A 105 -2.03 -12.28 -22.07
CA TRP A 105 -3.07 -12.54 -23.06
C TRP A 105 -2.67 -13.60 -24.10
N GLU A 106 -1.41 -13.58 -24.55
CA GLU A 106 -0.84 -14.60 -25.44
C GLU A 106 -0.79 -15.99 -24.77
N LEU A 107 -0.50 -16.04 -23.47
CA LEU A 107 -0.53 -17.25 -22.65
C LEU A 107 -1.95 -17.77 -22.36
N GLY A 108 -2.99 -17.10 -22.87
CA GLY A 108 -4.38 -17.52 -22.68
C GLY A 108 -4.98 -17.13 -21.33
N CYS A 109 -4.39 -16.19 -20.59
CA CYS A 109 -5.02 -15.67 -19.39
C CYS A 109 -6.36 -15.00 -19.72
N THR A 110 -7.37 -15.26 -18.89
CA THR A 110 -8.67 -14.59 -18.96
C THR A 110 -8.67 -13.32 -18.12
N PHE A 111 -7.91 -13.35 -17.02
CA PHE A 111 -7.80 -12.27 -16.05
C PHE A 111 -6.33 -12.00 -15.72
N ILE A 112 -6.03 -10.76 -15.34
CA ILE A 112 -4.72 -10.38 -14.79
C ILE A 112 -4.95 -9.61 -13.50
N THR A 113 -4.26 -10.01 -12.43
CA THR A 113 -4.26 -9.34 -11.13
C THR A 113 -2.97 -8.57 -10.87
N ALA A 114 -3.06 -7.54 -10.04
CA ALA A 114 -1.92 -6.80 -9.55
C ALA A 114 -2.21 -6.20 -8.18
N GLN A 115 -1.24 -6.21 -7.29
CA GLN A 115 -1.32 -5.48 -6.02
C GLN A 115 -0.48 -4.20 -6.13
N VAL A 116 -1.04 -3.08 -5.69
CA VAL A 116 -0.34 -1.79 -5.70
C VAL A 116 -0.54 -1.10 -4.36
N LYS A 117 0.55 -0.60 -3.78
CA LYS A 117 0.47 0.29 -2.61
C LYS A 117 -0.40 1.51 -2.90
N ASP A 118 -1.20 1.88 -1.92
CA ASP A 118 -2.06 3.07 -2.00
C ASP A 118 -1.27 4.36 -2.32
N GLU A 119 -0.06 4.50 -1.78
CA GLU A 119 0.82 5.65 -2.03
C GLU A 119 1.51 5.63 -3.41
N ASN A 120 1.50 4.50 -4.12
CA ASN A 120 2.17 4.36 -5.40
C ASN A 120 1.25 4.73 -6.57
N ALA A 121 0.93 6.01 -6.66
CA ALA A 121 0.06 6.52 -7.71
C ALA A 121 0.61 6.42 -9.13
N GLY A 122 1.94 6.32 -9.29
CA GLY A 122 2.52 6.01 -10.58
C GLY A 122 2.04 4.64 -11.09
N SER A 123 2.16 3.62 -10.25
CA SER A 123 1.78 2.25 -10.61
C SER A 123 0.28 2.09 -10.81
N TRP A 124 -0.57 2.54 -9.88
CA TRP A 124 -2.01 2.28 -10.05
C TRP A 124 -2.61 3.08 -11.21
N ARG A 125 -2.10 4.27 -11.56
CA ARG A 125 -2.53 4.98 -12.79
C ARG A 125 -2.08 4.27 -14.06
N ALA A 126 -0.86 3.72 -14.06
CA ALA A 126 -0.37 2.95 -15.21
C ALA A 126 -1.27 1.72 -15.45
N LEU A 127 -1.70 1.06 -14.38
CA LEU A 127 -2.67 -0.03 -14.44
C LEU A 127 -4.04 0.45 -14.92
N GLU A 128 -4.59 1.53 -14.37
CA GLU A 128 -5.88 2.08 -14.81
C GLU A 128 -5.90 2.43 -16.31
N LYS A 129 -4.82 3.07 -16.81
CA LYS A 129 -4.65 3.34 -18.24
C LYS A 129 -4.52 2.08 -19.10
N SER A 130 -4.14 0.96 -18.49
CA SER A 130 -4.00 -0.34 -19.14
C SER A 130 -5.24 -1.23 -19.00
N GLY A 131 -6.38 -0.66 -18.58
CA GLY A 131 -7.66 -1.38 -18.49
C GLY A 131 -7.88 -2.15 -17.18
N PHE A 132 -7.02 -1.95 -16.18
CA PHE A 132 -7.24 -2.50 -14.85
C PHE A 132 -8.21 -1.61 -14.07
N ALA A 133 -9.05 -2.23 -13.24
CA ALA A 133 -9.83 -1.53 -12.25
C ALA A 133 -9.56 -2.13 -10.86
N ARG A 134 -9.63 -1.27 -9.85
CA ARG A 134 -9.64 -1.71 -8.46
C ARG A 134 -10.91 -2.52 -8.21
N VAL A 135 -10.79 -3.65 -7.52
CA VAL A 135 -11.90 -4.59 -7.31
C VAL A 135 -12.07 -4.97 -5.84
N THR A 136 -13.30 -5.20 -5.43
CA THR A 136 -13.65 -5.78 -4.13
C THR A 136 -13.53 -7.31 -4.14
N TYR A 137 -13.50 -7.94 -2.97
CA TYR A 137 -13.57 -9.40 -2.87
C TYR A 137 -14.85 -9.99 -3.46
N MET A 138 -15.97 -9.26 -3.41
CA MET A 138 -17.21 -9.69 -4.02
C MET A 138 -17.11 -9.69 -5.56
N GLU A 139 -16.46 -8.67 -6.14
CA GLU A 139 -16.22 -8.61 -7.59
C GLU A 139 -15.23 -9.68 -8.04
N LEU A 140 -14.15 -9.94 -7.27
CA LEU A 140 -13.25 -11.06 -7.52
C LEU A 140 -14.02 -12.38 -7.51
N ARG A 141 -14.87 -12.62 -6.50
CA ARG A 141 -15.69 -13.84 -6.43
C ARG A 141 -16.63 -13.94 -7.64
N ARG A 142 -17.23 -12.82 -8.06
CA ARG A 142 -18.14 -12.77 -9.22
C ARG A 142 -17.41 -13.08 -10.54
N LEU A 143 -16.19 -12.57 -10.71
CA LEU A 143 -15.43 -12.67 -11.97
C LEU A 143 -14.58 -13.94 -12.05
N LEU A 144 -13.94 -14.33 -10.96
CA LEU A 144 -12.98 -15.45 -10.90
C LEU A 144 -13.58 -16.75 -10.34
N GLY A 145 -14.79 -16.69 -9.79
CA GLY A 145 -15.36 -17.78 -9.00
C GLY A 145 -14.67 -17.93 -7.63
N ILE A 146 -15.18 -18.86 -6.81
CA ILE A 146 -14.63 -19.06 -5.45
C ILE A 146 -13.23 -19.68 -5.51
N ARG A 147 -12.98 -20.59 -6.45
CA ARG A 147 -11.68 -21.23 -6.62
C ARG A 147 -10.63 -20.24 -7.11
N GLY A 148 -11.00 -19.35 -8.03
CA GLY A 148 -10.12 -18.27 -8.49
C GLY A 148 -9.78 -17.28 -7.38
N LEU A 149 -10.76 -16.87 -6.56
CA LEU A 149 -10.51 -16.04 -5.38
C LEU A 149 -9.54 -16.70 -4.40
N VAL A 150 -9.77 -17.97 -4.04
CA VAL A 150 -8.87 -18.72 -3.15
C VAL A 150 -7.47 -18.87 -3.75
N SER A 151 -7.38 -19.07 -5.07
CA SER A 151 -6.11 -19.17 -5.79
C SER A 151 -5.30 -17.88 -5.69
N VAL A 152 -5.94 -16.72 -5.88
CA VAL A 152 -5.31 -15.39 -5.68
C VAL A 152 -4.87 -15.23 -4.23
N LEU A 153 -5.74 -15.51 -3.24
CA LEU A 153 -5.43 -15.33 -1.82
C LEU A 153 -4.28 -16.22 -1.34
N LYS A 154 -4.19 -17.47 -1.81
CA LYS A 154 -3.14 -18.42 -1.42
C LYS A 154 -1.84 -18.25 -2.18
N SER A 155 -1.92 -17.83 -3.44
CA SER A 155 -0.77 -17.82 -4.35
C SER A 155 -0.16 -16.44 -4.53
N THR A 156 -0.76 -15.39 -3.99
CA THR A 156 -0.22 -14.03 -4.03
C THR A 156 -0.10 -13.48 -2.60
N PRO A 157 0.70 -12.44 -2.36
CA PRO A 157 0.77 -11.77 -1.07
C PRO A 157 -0.52 -11.05 -0.65
N THR A 158 -1.60 -11.07 -1.44
CA THR A 158 -2.84 -10.29 -1.23
C THR A 158 -3.34 -10.27 0.23
N ALA A 159 -3.31 -11.40 0.93
CA ALA A 159 -3.80 -11.49 2.31
C ALA A 159 -2.87 -10.81 3.34
N PHE A 160 -1.59 -10.65 3.02
CA PHE A 160 -0.53 -10.05 3.86
C PHE A 160 -0.06 -8.68 3.37
N ALA A 161 -0.41 -8.29 2.14
CA ALA A 161 -0.02 -7.05 1.47
C ALA A 161 -0.75 -5.84 2.07
N TYR A 162 -0.36 -5.47 3.28
CA TYR A 162 -0.94 -4.39 4.06
C TYR A 162 -0.70 -3.03 3.41
N GLY A 163 -1.73 -2.19 3.38
CA GLY A 163 -1.68 -0.89 2.70
C GLY A 163 -1.73 -0.97 1.17
N MET A 164 -2.16 -2.09 0.60
CA MET A 164 -2.28 -2.26 -0.85
C MET A 164 -3.72 -2.41 -1.32
N ASP A 165 -3.93 -2.06 -2.59
CA ASP A 165 -5.16 -2.28 -3.32
C ASP A 165 -4.95 -3.36 -4.39
N LEU A 166 -5.94 -4.23 -4.55
CA LEU A 166 -5.98 -5.22 -5.62
C LEU A 166 -6.68 -4.66 -6.86
N TYR A 167 -6.00 -4.83 -7.99
CA TYR A 167 -6.44 -4.46 -9.33
C TYR A 167 -6.65 -5.70 -10.19
N LEU A 168 -7.63 -5.62 -11.09
CA LEU A 168 -7.98 -6.68 -12.02
C LEU A 168 -8.21 -6.09 -13.41
N ALA A 169 -7.64 -6.73 -14.42
CA ALA A 169 -8.04 -6.59 -15.82
C ALA A 169 -8.64 -7.92 -16.30
N ALA A 170 -9.58 -7.84 -17.23
CA ALA A 170 -10.19 -9.00 -17.86
C ALA A 170 -10.11 -8.85 -19.37
N ARG A 171 -9.89 -9.97 -20.07
CA ARG A 171 -9.61 -9.97 -21.51
C ARG A 171 -10.80 -9.51 -22.36
N THR A 172 -12.01 -9.94 -21.98
CA THR A 172 -13.22 -9.77 -22.79
C THR A 172 -14.28 -8.88 -22.14
N VAL A 173 -14.37 -8.89 -20.81
CA VAL A 173 -15.37 -8.12 -20.07
C VAL A 173 -14.71 -6.95 -19.37
N PRO A 174 -14.98 -5.68 -19.74
CA PRO A 174 -14.38 -4.55 -19.06
C PRO A 174 -14.76 -4.56 -17.58
N VAL A 175 -13.75 -4.50 -16.71
CA VAL A 175 -13.95 -4.38 -15.26
C VAL A 175 -14.36 -2.93 -14.98
N LYS A 176 -15.59 -2.73 -14.50
CA LYS A 176 -16.09 -1.38 -14.24
C LYS A 176 -15.32 -0.75 -13.08
N LYS A 177 -14.80 0.45 -13.31
CA LYS A 177 -14.22 1.28 -12.24
C LYS A 177 -15.34 1.69 -11.29
N ARG A 178 -15.25 1.26 -10.04
CA ARG A 178 -16.19 1.64 -9.00
C ARG A 178 -15.78 2.99 -8.40
N VAL A 179 -16.68 3.96 -8.43
CA VAL A 179 -16.52 5.23 -7.73
C VAL A 179 -17.36 5.13 -6.47
N ASP A 180 -16.77 4.57 -5.42
CA ASP A 180 -17.43 4.54 -4.12
C ASP A 180 -17.40 5.92 -3.48
N SER A 181 -18.49 6.27 -2.79
CA SER A 181 -18.54 7.51 -2.02
C SER A 181 -17.57 7.43 -0.84
N SER A 182 -16.92 8.56 -0.53
CA SER A 182 -16.02 8.65 0.63
C SER A 182 -16.75 8.25 1.92
N LEU A 183 -18.01 8.66 2.09
CA LEU A 183 -18.80 8.31 3.28
C LEU A 183 -18.99 6.80 3.43
N LEU A 184 -19.29 6.08 2.34
CA LEU A 184 -19.44 4.63 2.37
C LEU A 184 -18.11 3.95 2.70
N GLN A 185 -17.00 4.43 2.13
CA GLN A 185 -15.66 3.92 2.41
C GLN A 185 -15.25 4.16 3.87
N ILE A 186 -15.60 5.31 4.46
CA ILE A 186 -15.37 5.65 5.88
C ILE A 186 -16.19 4.73 6.78
N ALA A 187 -17.49 4.58 6.50
CA ALA A 187 -18.37 3.70 7.26
C ALA A 187 -17.86 2.25 7.21
N THR A 188 -17.46 1.78 6.03
CA THR A 188 -16.88 0.45 5.83
C THR A 188 -15.55 0.28 6.58
N TYR A 189 -14.69 1.31 6.56
CA TYR A 189 -13.42 1.33 7.29
C TYR A 189 -13.63 1.21 8.81
N ILE A 190 -14.53 2.01 9.38
CA ILE A 190 -14.85 1.96 10.81
C ILE A 190 -15.44 0.59 11.16
N LEU A 191 -16.46 0.14 10.41
CA LEU A 191 -17.13 -1.13 10.66
C LEU A 191 -16.19 -2.33 10.60
N LEU A 192 -15.37 -2.43 9.56
CA LEU A 192 -14.44 -3.56 9.40
C LEU A 192 -13.38 -3.57 10.51
N ASN A 193 -12.86 -2.41 10.88
CA ASN A 193 -11.89 -2.32 11.98
C ASN A 193 -12.51 -2.73 13.32
N LEU A 194 -13.74 -2.30 13.61
CA LEU A 194 -14.47 -2.71 14.82
C LEU A 194 -14.73 -4.23 14.83
N ILE A 195 -15.14 -4.81 13.69
CA ILE A 195 -15.34 -6.26 13.57
C ILE A 195 -14.01 -7.01 13.77
N MET A 196 -12.92 -6.55 13.16
CA MET A 196 -11.63 -7.22 13.26
C MET A 196 -11.07 -7.17 14.67
N VAL A 197 -11.20 -6.03 15.38
CA VAL A 197 -10.67 -5.92 16.74
C VAL A 197 -11.45 -6.75 17.75
N CYS A 198 -12.72 -7.10 17.46
CA CYS A 198 -13.50 -8.02 18.29
C CYS A 198 -12.89 -9.43 18.38
N THR A 199 -11.92 -9.81 17.52
CA THR A 199 -11.19 -11.08 17.73
C THR A 199 -10.38 -11.08 19.02
N ALA A 200 -10.01 -9.93 19.58
CA ALA A 200 -9.37 -9.82 20.89
C ALA A 200 -10.23 -10.42 22.03
N LEU A 201 -11.56 -10.40 21.87
CA LEU A 201 -12.50 -10.94 22.87
C LEU A 201 -12.43 -12.46 22.99
N LEU A 202 -11.91 -13.15 21.98
CA LEU A 202 -11.74 -14.59 22.03
C LEU A 202 -10.73 -15.01 23.12
N LEU A 203 -9.84 -14.10 23.53
CA LEU A 203 -8.75 -14.39 24.46
C LEU A 203 -8.78 -13.52 25.72
N ASN A 204 -9.34 -12.30 25.66
CA ASN A 204 -9.41 -11.40 26.80
C ASN A 204 -10.85 -11.23 27.33
N ARG A 205 -11.26 -12.16 28.20
CA ARG A 205 -12.62 -12.16 28.80
C ARG A 205 -12.88 -11.05 29.81
N GLN A 206 -11.84 -10.31 30.22
CA GLN A 206 -11.94 -9.21 31.19
C GLN A 206 -12.11 -7.84 30.52
N LEU A 207 -12.18 -7.80 29.18
CA LEU A 207 -12.28 -6.57 28.41
C LEU A 207 -13.70 -5.99 28.46
N HIS A 208 -13.82 -4.75 28.93
CA HIS A 208 -15.07 -3.99 28.90
C HIS A 208 -15.37 -3.51 27.47
N LEU A 209 -16.09 -4.35 26.72
CA LEU A 209 -16.27 -4.21 25.27
C LEU A 209 -16.74 -2.83 24.83
N GLY A 210 -17.73 -2.25 25.53
CA GLY A 210 -18.28 -0.94 25.17
C GLY A 210 -17.21 0.16 25.18
N TRP A 211 -16.47 0.30 26.27
CA TRP A 211 -15.43 1.32 26.39
C TRP A 211 -14.25 1.08 25.45
N PHE A 212 -13.87 -0.17 25.24
CA PHE A 212 -12.82 -0.52 24.29
C PHE A 212 -13.21 -0.12 22.86
N LEU A 213 -14.40 -0.49 22.39
CA LEU A 213 -14.87 -0.16 21.05
C LEU A 213 -15.06 1.36 20.87
N LEU A 214 -15.56 2.05 21.90
CA LEU A 214 -15.68 3.51 21.88
C LEU A 214 -14.30 4.18 21.76
N ALA A 215 -13.32 3.75 22.56
CA ALA A 215 -11.97 4.32 22.53
C ALA A 215 -11.27 4.03 21.20
N TYR A 216 -11.35 2.78 20.72
CA TYR A 216 -10.79 2.40 19.43
C TYR A 216 -11.46 3.17 18.28
N GLY A 217 -12.80 3.26 18.27
CA GLY A 217 -13.55 4.05 17.30
C GLY A 217 -13.17 5.53 17.33
N ALA A 218 -13.02 6.12 18.52
CA ALA A 218 -12.59 7.50 18.69
C ALA A 218 -11.20 7.73 18.07
N LEU A 219 -10.23 6.84 18.31
CA LEU A 219 -8.89 6.92 17.73
C LEU A 219 -8.93 6.86 16.19
N LEU A 220 -9.72 5.94 15.61
CA LEU A 220 -9.84 5.81 14.15
C LEU A 220 -10.51 7.03 13.51
N ILE A 221 -11.60 7.52 14.12
CA ILE A 221 -12.34 8.69 13.61
C ILE A 221 -11.50 9.95 13.76
N GLY A 222 -10.86 10.15 14.91
CA GLY A 222 -10.01 11.31 15.14
C GLY A 222 -8.82 11.36 14.19
N GLU A 223 -8.12 10.24 14.00
CA GLU A 223 -7.02 10.13 13.04
C GLU A 223 -7.49 10.50 11.62
N LEU A 224 -8.65 10.00 11.21
CA LEU A 224 -9.26 10.28 9.91
C LEU A 224 -9.59 11.76 9.73
N LEU A 225 -10.20 12.39 10.73
CA LEU A 225 -10.63 13.79 10.69
C LEU A 225 -9.42 14.74 10.72
N PHE A 226 -8.48 14.52 11.64
CA PHE A 226 -7.29 15.37 11.74
C PHE A 226 -6.38 15.24 10.52
N THR A 227 -6.26 14.03 9.96
CA THR A 227 -5.60 13.85 8.66
C THR A 227 -6.29 14.67 7.58
N ARG A 228 -7.63 14.66 7.52
CA ARG A 228 -8.38 15.44 6.53
C ARG A 228 -8.16 16.95 6.70
N ILE A 229 -8.12 17.44 7.94
CA ILE A 229 -7.88 18.85 8.28
C ILE A 229 -6.51 19.29 7.77
N GLY A 230 -5.47 18.46 7.93
CA GLY A 230 -4.12 18.79 7.45
C GLY A 230 -3.93 18.76 5.93
N LEU A 231 -4.88 18.22 5.16
CA LEU A 231 -4.83 18.14 3.69
C LEU A 231 -5.39 19.42 3.01
N ILE A 232 -5.01 20.59 3.50
CA ILE A 232 -5.46 21.89 2.98
C ILE A 232 -4.84 22.11 1.59
N SER A 233 -5.67 22.07 0.54
CA SER A 233 -5.22 22.21 -0.85
C SER A 233 -6.38 22.41 -1.82
N GLU A 234 -6.08 22.78 -3.07
CA GLU A 234 -7.04 22.80 -4.19
C GLU A 234 -7.51 21.40 -4.63
N HIS A 235 -6.93 20.33 -4.08
CA HIS A 235 -7.20 18.97 -4.55
C HIS A 235 -8.53 18.44 -3.99
N ARG A 236 -9.23 17.65 -4.82
CA ARG A 236 -10.35 16.83 -4.36
C ARG A 236 -9.83 15.54 -3.75
N TRP A 237 -10.21 15.31 -2.50
CA TRP A 237 -9.78 14.16 -1.70
C TRP A 237 -10.92 13.17 -1.55
N ASN A 238 -10.63 11.91 -1.82
CA ASN A 238 -11.55 10.80 -1.61
C ASN A 238 -10.97 9.83 -0.61
N PHE A 239 -11.76 9.46 0.40
CA PHE A 239 -11.33 8.46 1.36
C PHE A 239 -11.42 7.06 0.73
N ARG A 240 -10.38 6.27 0.95
CA ARG A 240 -10.27 4.92 0.41
C ARG A 240 -9.72 3.98 1.48
N LEU A 241 -10.52 2.98 1.86
CA LEU A 241 -10.07 1.83 2.64
C LEU A 241 -9.23 0.90 1.76
N THR A 242 -8.04 0.47 2.14
CA THR A 242 -7.26 -0.53 1.38
C THR A 242 -7.91 -1.91 1.47
N ASN A 243 -7.84 -2.72 0.41
CA ASN A 243 -8.54 -4.01 0.36
C ASN A 243 -7.63 -5.25 0.38
N CYS A 244 -6.33 -5.09 0.70
CA CYS A 244 -5.38 -6.17 0.93
C CYS A 244 -4.83 -6.15 2.36
N GLY A 245 -4.11 -7.21 2.75
CA GLY A 245 -3.37 -7.25 4.02
C GLY A 245 -4.22 -7.47 5.27
N PHE A 246 -5.41 -8.06 5.14
CA PHE A 246 -6.36 -8.25 6.24
C PHE A 246 -5.94 -9.29 7.29
N ILE A 247 -4.92 -10.13 7.01
CA ILE A 247 -4.46 -11.12 7.99
C ILE A 247 -3.80 -10.45 9.20
N ILE A 248 -3.00 -9.39 9.01
CA ILE A 248 -2.31 -8.74 10.13
C ILE A 248 -3.32 -8.11 11.11
N PRO A 249 -4.31 -7.32 10.64
CA PRO A 249 -5.40 -6.82 11.49
C PRO A 249 -6.25 -7.89 12.18
N LEU A 250 -6.35 -9.08 11.60
CA LEU A 250 -7.12 -10.18 12.18
C LEU A 250 -6.35 -10.90 13.29
N LEU A 251 -5.03 -11.07 13.13
CA LEU A 251 -4.18 -11.86 14.02
C LEU A 251 -3.62 -11.06 15.19
N VAL A 252 -3.23 -9.79 15.00
CA VAL A 252 -2.64 -8.99 16.09
C VAL A 252 -3.57 -8.84 17.30
N PRO A 253 -4.90 -8.68 17.16
CA PRO A 253 -5.79 -8.66 18.31
C PRO A 253 -5.83 -9.98 19.09
N LEU A 254 -5.50 -11.11 18.47
CA LEU A 254 -5.33 -12.38 19.18
C LEU A 254 -4.07 -12.40 20.07
N LEU A 255 -3.19 -11.42 19.96
CA LEU A 255 -1.99 -11.27 20.79
C LEU A 255 -2.14 -10.10 21.78
N ASP A 256 -3.39 -9.73 22.11
CA ASP A 256 -3.73 -8.60 23.00
C ASP A 256 -3.22 -7.24 22.49
N GLY A 257 -2.95 -7.16 21.18
CA GLY A 257 -2.58 -5.93 20.46
C GLY A 257 -3.74 -5.33 19.66
N VAL A 258 -3.46 -4.26 18.92
CA VAL A 258 -4.37 -3.76 17.87
C VAL A 258 -3.58 -3.44 16.62
N PHE A 259 -4.18 -3.65 15.46
CA PHE A 259 -3.57 -3.32 14.18
C PHE A 259 -4.67 -3.02 13.16
N PRO A 260 -5.11 -1.77 13.01
CA PRO A 260 -6.23 -1.46 12.14
C PRO A 260 -5.91 -1.76 10.67
N MET A 261 -6.90 -2.14 9.88
CA MET A 261 -6.86 -1.97 8.42
C MET A 261 -6.60 -0.50 8.08
N LEU A 262 -5.89 -0.22 6.99
CA LEU A 262 -5.60 1.16 6.57
C LEU A 262 -6.71 1.74 5.71
N GLY A 263 -6.96 3.02 5.91
CA GLY A 263 -7.72 3.83 4.98
C GLY A 263 -7.09 5.21 4.87
N ASN A 264 -7.06 5.76 3.68
CA ASN A 264 -6.34 6.98 3.39
C ASN A 264 -7.14 7.94 2.52
N TRP A 265 -6.93 9.23 2.74
CA TRP A 265 -7.38 10.27 1.84
C TRP A 265 -6.45 10.29 0.62
N ILE A 266 -7.02 9.98 -0.55
CA ILE A 266 -6.30 9.89 -1.81
C ILE A 266 -6.80 11.02 -2.72
N PRO A 267 -5.92 11.78 -3.37
CA PRO A 267 -6.37 12.80 -4.31
C PRO A 267 -6.91 12.14 -5.58
N GLU A 268 -7.81 12.83 -6.28
CA GLU A 268 -8.16 12.42 -7.66
C GLU A 268 -6.94 12.48 -8.58
N LYS A 269 -6.09 13.48 -8.37
CA LYS A 269 -4.84 13.66 -9.09
C LYS A 269 -3.64 13.64 -8.13
N TYR A 270 -2.84 12.58 -8.20
CA TYR A 270 -1.53 12.53 -7.57
C TYR A 270 -0.48 13.26 -8.39
N GLU A 271 0.46 13.90 -7.69
CA GLU A 271 1.59 14.61 -8.28
C GLU A 271 2.89 14.20 -7.61
N ASN A 272 3.99 14.16 -8.35
CA ASN A 272 5.31 13.89 -7.77
C ASN A 272 6.11 15.19 -7.57
N THR A 273 5.47 16.21 -6.97
CA THR A 273 6.07 17.52 -6.71
C THR A 273 6.44 17.68 -5.23
N SER A 274 7.38 18.56 -4.92
CA SER A 274 7.73 18.89 -3.53
C SER A 274 6.53 19.46 -2.77
N ARG A 275 5.77 20.37 -3.41
CA ARG A 275 4.54 20.95 -2.86
C ARG A 275 3.52 19.88 -2.48
N PHE A 276 3.28 18.91 -3.37
CA PHE A 276 2.34 17.83 -3.10
C PHE A 276 2.80 16.93 -1.93
N ARG A 277 4.10 16.65 -1.81
CA ARG A 277 4.66 15.93 -0.65
C ARG A 277 4.44 16.68 0.67
N TRP A 278 4.55 18.02 0.66
CA TRP A 278 4.22 18.84 1.83
C TRP A 278 2.75 18.78 2.22
N ILE A 279 1.83 18.79 1.25
CA ILE A 279 0.39 18.66 1.53
C ILE A 279 0.08 17.30 2.17
N VAL A 280 0.51 16.22 1.53
CA VAL A 280 0.26 14.85 2.03
C VAL A 280 0.95 14.60 3.38
N GLY A 281 2.18 15.10 3.55
CA GLY A 281 2.91 15.03 4.81
C GLY A 281 2.25 15.86 5.91
N GLY A 282 1.71 17.05 5.61
CA GLY A 282 0.96 17.88 6.55
C GLY A 282 -0.29 17.19 7.09
N GLY A 283 -1.05 16.51 6.21
CA GLY A 283 -2.13 15.62 6.63
C GLY A 283 -1.66 14.57 7.64
N ALA A 284 -0.59 13.85 7.31
CA ALA A 284 -0.05 12.81 8.21
C ALA A 284 0.49 13.36 9.55
N VAL A 285 1.07 14.56 9.56
CA VAL A 285 1.48 15.25 10.79
C VAL A 285 0.28 15.58 11.65
N MET A 286 -0.82 16.08 11.08
CA MET A 286 -2.01 16.42 11.86
C MET A 286 -2.66 15.19 12.51
N GLY A 287 -2.74 14.06 11.79
CA GLY A 287 -3.17 12.79 12.39
C GLY A 287 -2.24 12.35 13.53
N TRP A 288 -0.93 12.44 13.32
CA TRP A 288 0.05 12.12 14.36
C TRP A 288 -0.08 13.04 15.60
N ILE A 289 -0.29 14.36 15.41
CA ILE A 289 -0.54 15.30 16.50
C ILE A 289 -1.80 14.90 17.29
N TYR A 290 -2.89 14.55 16.61
CA TYR A 290 -4.10 14.08 17.27
C TYR A 290 -3.81 12.87 18.19
N LEU A 291 -3.10 11.87 17.66
CA LEU A 291 -2.78 10.68 18.42
C LEU A 291 -1.89 11.00 19.63
N LEU A 292 -0.87 11.84 19.41
CA LEU A 292 0.07 12.28 20.43
C LEU A 292 -0.64 13.02 21.58
N LEU A 293 -1.49 13.98 21.24
CA LEU A 293 -2.29 14.72 22.22
C LEU A 293 -3.27 13.78 22.95
N THR A 294 -3.90 12.86 22.23
CA THR A 294 -4.84 11.91 22.84
C THR A 294 -4.13 11.02 23.86
N VAL A 295 -2.94 10.49 23.54
CA VAL A 295 -2.13 9.69 24.48
C VAL A 295 -1.68 10.52 25.69
N ALA A 296 -1.12 11.71 25.45
CA ALA A 296 -0.64 12.58 26.53
C ALA A 296 -1.77 13.02 27.48
N LEU A 297 -2.91 13.46 26.93
CA LEU A 297 -4.07 13.88 27.72
C LEU A 297 -4.72 12.70 28.44
N SER A 298 -4.87 11.55 27.80
CA SER A 298 -5.48 10.37 28.44
C SER A 298 -4.65 9.84 29.60
N LYS A 299 -3.33 10.01 29.55
CA LYS A 299 -2.45 9.71 30.68
C LYS A 299 -2.63 10.71 31.82
N TRP A 300 -2.76 11.99 31.49
CA TRP A 300 -2.84 13.07 32.47
C TRP A 300 -4.21 13.18 33.16
N VAL A 301 -5.30 12.85 32.47
CA VAL A 301 -6.69 12.89 32.98
C VAL A 301 -6.99 11.80 34.03
N TRP A 302 -5.95 11.15 34.57
CA TRP A 302 -5.99 10.01 35.48
C TRP A 302 -6.73 8.80 34.89
N THR A 303 -6.11 7.62 35.04
CA THR A 303 -6.59 6.31 34.54
C THR A 303 -7.88 5.80 35.20
N ASP A 304 -8.51 6.61 36.06
CA ASP A 304 -9.71 6.23 36.81
C ASP A 304 -10.96 6.14 35.90
N LEU A 305 -10.93 6.81 34.74
CA LEU A 305 -11.93 6.62 33.69
C LEU A 305 -11.49 5.49 32.76
N GLU A 306 -12.26 4.40 32.73
CA GLU A 306 -11.98 3.22 31.87
C GLU A 306 -11.76 3.61 30.41
N PHE A 307 -12.55 4.54 29.88
CA PHE A 307 -12.40 5.07 28.53
C PHE A 307 -11.03 5.71 28.27
N ALA A 308 -10.53 6.53 29.21
CA ALA A 308 -9.23 7.18 29.10
C ALA A 308 -8.09 6.16 29.18
N SER A 309 -8.23 5.13 30.02
CA SER A 309 -7.28 4.01 30.09
C SER A 309 -7.17 3.27 28.75
N TYR A 310 -8.30 2.98 28.09
CA TYR A 310 -8.29 2.38 26.75
C TYR A 310 -7.70 3.32 25.70
N LEU A 311 -8.04 4.62 25.71
CA LEU A 311 -7.44 5.60 24.79
C LEU A 311 -5.92 5.66 24.94
N TYR A 312 -5.42 5.71 26.17
CA TYR A 312 -3.98 5.70 26.45
C TYR A 312 -3.31 4.43 25.94
N ARG A 313 -3.84 3.26 26.30
CA ARG A 313 -3.26 1.96 25.91
C ARG A 313 -3.25 1.76 24.40
N LEU A 314 -4.42 1.91 23.76
CA LEU A 314 -4.56 1.72 22.32
C LEU A 314 -3.80 2.80 21.53
N GLY A 315 -3.90 4.05 21.98
CA GLY A 315 -3.20 5.17 21.35
C GLY A 315 -1.69 5.00 21.41
N SER A 316 -1.15 4.51 22.53
CA SER A 316 0.28 4.23 22.69
C SER A 316 0.79 3.19 21.68
N ILE A 317 0.03 2.11 21.46
CA ILE A 317 0.36 1.08 20.46
C ILE A 317 0.39 1.71 19.05
N LEU A 318 -0.63 2.48 18.69
CA LEU A 318 -0.70 3.14 17.38
C LEU A 318 0.42 4.19 17.21
N LEU A 319 0.83 4.84 18.30
CA LEU A 319 1.89 5.84 18.29
C LEU A 319 3.25 5.17 18.03
N ILE A 320 3.49 3.98 18.59
CA ILE A 320 4.66 3.15 18.26
C ILE A 320 4.68 2.81 16.76
N TYR A 321 3.53 2.46 16.16
CA TYR A 321 3.48 2.20 14.72
C TYR A 321 3.84 3.45 13.90
N LYS A 322 3.40 4.63 14.32
CA LYS A 322 3.78 5.91 13.67
C LYS A 322 5.27 6.25 13.78
N LEU A 323 6.01 5.67 14.72
CA LEU A 323 7.46 5.86 14.79
C LEU A 323 8.19 5.18 13.63
N LEU A 324 7.60 4.16 13.00
CA LEU A 324 8.29 3.26 12.07
C LEU A 324 7.97 3.60 10.60
N PRO A 325 8.89 4.21 9.83
CA PRO A 325 8.68 4.60 8.43
C PRO A 325 9.05 3.46 7.47
N VAL A 326 8.71 2.23 7.85
CA VAL A 326 9.03 1.01 7.10
C VAL A 326 7.81 0.09 7.05
N TYR A 327 7.67 -0.67 5.96
CA TYR A 327 6.63 -1.68 5.83
C TYR A 327 6.59 -2.66 7.02
N PRO A 328 5.41 -3.01 7.56
CA PRO A 328 4.06 -2.57 7.17
C PRO A 328 3.61 -1.25 7.82
N PHE A 329 4.38 -0.72 8.77
CA PHE A 329 4.01 0.43 9.61
C PHE A 329 4.03 1.78 8.88
N GLU A 330 4.73 1.87 7.74
CA GLU A 330 4.80 3.08 6.92
C GLU A 330 3.42 3.63 6.53
N GLY A 331 2.41 2.76 6.40
CA GLY A 331 1.05 3.12 6.02
C GLY A 331 0.27 3.90 7.10
N PHE A 332 0.77 3.97 8.34
CA PHE A 332 0.24 4.84 9.40
C PHE A 332 0.65 6.32 9.24
N GLY A 333 1.23 6.68 8.09
CA GLY A 333 1.56 8.06 7.70
C GLY A 333 3.00 8.49 8.01
N SER A 334 3.77 7.68 8.74
CA SER A 334 5.16 7.97 9.12
C SER A 334 6.06 8.22 7.91
N LEU A 335 5.90 7.43 6.84
CA LEU A 335 6.66 7.58 5.61
C LEU A 335 6.32 8.86 4.84
N ARG A 336 5.07 9.35 4.94
CA ARG A 336 4.68 10.65 4.35
C ARG A 336 5.41 11.79 5.03
N VAL A 337 5.48 11.77 6.36
CA VAL A 337 6.22 12.76 7.14
C VAL A 337 7.72 12.67 6.85
N TYR A 338 8.28 11.45 6.81
CA TYR A 338 9.69 11.23 6.47
C TYR A 338 10.06 11.77 5.08
N ARG A 339 9.22 11.50 4.06
CA ARG A 339 9.41 11.98 2.68
C ARG A 339 9.18 13.49 2.52
N MET A 340 8.32 14.07 3.36
CA MET A 340 8.09 15.51 3.41
C MET A 340 9.32 16.23 3.95
N ASN A 341 9.75 15.87 5.17
CA ASN A 341 10.89 16.48 5.83
C ASN A 341 11.42 15.58 6.96
N LYS A 342 12.69 15.15 6.84
CA LYS A 342 13.35 14.26 7.83
C LYS A 342 13.48 14.90 9.21
N PHE A 343 13.64 16.23 9.29
CA PHE A 343 13.71 16.95 10.57
C PHE A 343 12.35 16.94 11.28
N ILE A 344 11.26 17.23 10.56
CA ILE A 344 9.90 17.18 11.13
C ILE A 344 9.59 15.76 11.61
N TYR A 345 9.92 14.74 10.81
CA TYR A 345 9.78 13.34 11.24
C TYR A 345 10.57 13.06 12.54
N SER A 346 11.83 13.48 12.60
CA SER A 346 12.68 13.23 13.77
C SER A 346 12.17 13.95 15.02
N ALA A 347 11.65 15.17 14.87
CA ALA A 347 11.02 15.92 15.95
C ALA A 347 9.74 15.21 16.44
N MET A 348 8.84 14.82 15.53
CA MET A 348 7.61 14.09 15.88
C MET A 348 7.92 12.76 16.56
N ALA A 349 8.93 12.03 16.08
CA ALA A 349 9.39 10.79 16.69
C ALA A 349 9.94 11.01 18.10
N ALA A 350 10.80 12.02 18.29
CA ALA A 350 11.35 12.36 19.60
C ALA A 350 10.25 12.73 20.61
N ILE A 351 9.31 13.60 20.23
CA ILE A 351 8.19 13.98 21.12
C ILE A 351 7.32 12.76 21.43
N SER A 352 7.07 11.89 20.46
CA SER A 352 6.31 10.65 20.69
C SER A 352 7.01 9.73 21.69
N LEU A 353 8.34 9.60 21.63
CA LEU A 353 9.12 8.83 22.61
C LEU A 353 9.03 9.45 24.01
N VAL A 354 9.10 10.78 24.12
CA VAL A 354 8.89 11.49 25.39
C VAL A 354 7.50 11.19 25.96
N VAL A 355 6.46 11.26 25.12
CA VAL A 355 5.06 10.98 25.52
C VAL A 355 4.83 9.52 25.92
N LEU A 356 5.55 8.57 25.32
CA LEU A 356 5.41 7.14 25.61
C LEU A 356 6.16 6.71 26.87
N PHE A 357 7.33 7.30 27.14
CA PHE A 357 8.27 6.80 28.14
C PHE A 357 8.54 7.75 29.31
N LEU A 358 8.29 9.05 29.16
CA LEU A 358 8.63 10.07 30.16
C LEU A 358 7.42 10.81 30.73
N LEU A 359 6.42 11.07 29.89
CA LEU A 359 5.07 11.38 30.38
C LEU A 359 4.42 10.07 30.68
#